data_AF-A0A8J5N2W5-F1
#
_entry.id   AF-A0A8J5N2W5-F1
#
_cell.length_a   1.000
_cell.length_b   1.000
_cell.length_c   1.000
_cell.angle_alpha   90.00
_cell.angle_beta   90.00
_cell.angle_gamma   90.00
#
_symmetry.space_group_name_H-M   'P 1'
#
loop_
_entity.id
_entity.type
_entity.pdbx_description
1 polymer ?
#
loop_
_entity_poly.entity_id
_entity_poly.type
_entity_poly.pdbx_seq_one_letter_code
_entity_poly.pdbx_strand_id
1 'polypeptide(L)'
;MNELDHRFTGVGADLMKGIQVCHPASATFLSEEFLRKVAINYKIQMKSEEILVAKNFLARKKETSTTPDMLSVYRLLDYDMFPTLKAIFHVTLTIPVSSCSCEQSFSALRYLRTWLMSTMGQDRLNHLAVLSIEKNTLDGIEHMKSSTDLLPPPKN
;
A
#
# COMPACT_ATOMS: atom_id res chain seq x y z
N MET A 1 -3.28 -1.69 -18.61
CA MET A 1 -3.02 -0.77 -17.48
C MET A 1 -3.12 -1.59 -16.22
N ASN A 2 -2.02 -1.71 -15.47
CA ASN A 2 -1.91 -2.62 -14.33
C ASN A 2 -2.52 -1.95 -13.09
N GLU A 3 -3.21 -2.68 -12.22
CA GLU A 3 -3.76 -2.15 -10.94
C GLU A 3 -2.70 -1.36 -10.14
N LEU A 4 -1.44 -1.80 -10.26
CA LEU A 4 -0.26 -1.20 -9.69
C LEU A 4 -0.06 0.27 -10.13
N ASP A 5 -0.31 0.58 -11.40
CA ASP A 5 -0.19 1.93 -11.96
C ASP A 5 -1.29 2.87 -11.42
N HIS A 6 -2.45 2.31 -11.08
CA HIS A 6 -3.56 3.05 -10.48
C HIS A 6 -3.36 3.27 -8.97
N ARG A 7 -2.77 2.30 -8.26
CA ARG A 7 -2.49 2.40 -6.81
C ARG A 7 -1.32 3.33 -6.50
N PHE A 8 -0.31 3.39 -7.37
CA PHE A 8 0.87 4.24 -7.18
C PHE A 8 0.92 5.35 -8.23
N THR A 9 0.23 6.46 -7.96
CA THR A 9 0.31 7.68 -8.80
C THR A 9 1.31 8.69 -8.22
N GLY A 10 1.93 9.49 -9.09
CA GLY A 10 2.93 10.48 -8.69
C GLY A 10 4.22 9.85 -8.15
N VAL A 11 4.60 10.17 -6.91
CA VAL A 11 5.87 9.77 -6.27
C VAL A 11 6.03 8.24 -6.18
N GLY A 12 4.93 7.51 -5.97
CA GLY A 12 4.94 6.05 -5.91
C GLY A 12 5.34 5.42 -7.25
N ALA A 13 4.90 6.00 -8.38
CA ALA A 13 5.28 5.51 -9.72
C ALA A 13 6.78 5.70 -9.99
N ASP A 14 7.33 6.85 -9.59
CA ASP A 14 8.77 7.11 -9.73
C ASP A 14 9.59 6.17 -8.84
N LEU A 15 9.09 5.84 -7.65
CA LEU A 15 9.72 4.87 -6.75
C LEU A 15 9.70 3.46 -7.33
N MET A 16 8.55 3.02 -7.86
CA MET A 16 8.40 1.71 -8.50
C MET A 16 9.32 1.55 -9.71
N LYS A 17 9.46 2.61 -10.52
CA LYS A 17 10.45 2.65 -11.61
C LYS A 17 11.89 2.57 -11.08
N GLY A 18 12.16 3.20 -9.93
CA GLY A 18 13.43 3.08 -9.21
C GLY A 18 13.76 1.64 -8.81
N ILE A 19 12.77 0.90 -8.31
CA ILE A 19 12.93 -0.52 -7.95
C ILE A 19 13.28 -1.35 -9.19
N GLN A 20 12.60 -1.11 -10.31
CA GLN A 20 12.87 -1.79 -11.57
C GLN A 20 14.27 -1.51 -12.12
N VAL A 21 14.79 -0.30 -11.93
CA VAL A 21 16.13 0.13 -12.38
C VAL A 21 17.27 -0.55 -11.60
N CYS A 22 16.99 -1.02 -10.39
CA CYS A 22 17.96 -1.79 -9.61
C CYS A 22 17.90 -3.29 -9.90
N HIS A 23 16.93 -3.75 -10.70
CA HIS A 23 16.81 -5.16 -11.08
C HIS A 23 17.76 -5.46 -12.25
N PRO A 24 18.67 -6.44 -12.11
CA PRO A 24 19.74 -6.68 -13.09
C PRO A 24 19.29 -7.39 -14.37
N ALA A 25 18.05 -7.90 -14.43
CA ALA A 25 17.42 -8.33 -15.68
C ALA A 25 16.63 -7.20 -16.38
N SER A 26 16.55 -6.01 -15.79
CA SER A 26 15.86 -4.86 -16.40
C SER A 26 16.69 -4.24 -17.52
N ALA A 27 16.03 -3.87 -18.63
CA ALA A 27 16.64 -3.13 -19.73
C ALA A 27 17.13 -1.73 -19.32
N THR A 28 16.63 -1.19 -18.21
CA THR A 28 16.97 0.13 -17.66
C THR A 28 17.91 0.06 -16.45
N PHE A 29 18.68 -1.02 -16.32
CA PHE A 29 19.56 -1.25 -15.17
C PHE A 29 20.55 -0.10 -14.95
N LEU A 30 20.57 0.47 -13.73
CA LEU A 30 21.42 1.60 -13.34
C LEU A 30 21.27 2.86 -14.23
N SER A 31 20.11 3.09 -14.84
CA SER A 31 19.85 4.33 -15.58
C SER A 31 19.90 5.55 -14.66
N GLU A 32 20.76 6.51 -14.99
CA GLU A 32 21.04 7.71 -14.20
C GLU A 32 19.77 8.56 -13.99
N GLU A 33 18.91 8.66 -15.01
CA GLU A 33 17.69 9.45 -14.95
C GLU A 33 16.71 9.00 -13.86
N PHE A 34 16.56 7.68 -13.67
CA PHE A 34 15.63 7.12 -12.70
C PHE A 34 16.25 7.03 -11.31
N LEU A 35 17.55 6.73 -11.22
CA LEU A 35 18.28 6.76 -9.95
C LEU A 35 18.25 8.17 -9.33
N ARG A 36 18.38 9.22 -10.16
CA ARG A 36 18.29 10.61 -9.72
C ARG A 36 16.94 10.94 -9.08
N LYS A 37 15.84 10.42 -9.61
CA LYS A 37 14.50 10.60 -9.03
C LYS A 37 14.39 9.99 -7.63
N VAL A 38 14.92 8.78 -7.45
CA VAL A 38 14.97 8.11 -6.13
C VAL A 38 15.92 8.85 -5.17
N ALA A 39 17.08 9.29 -5.67
CA ALA A 39 18.07 10.01 -4.88
C ALA A 39 17.52 11.34 -4.33
N ILE A 40 16.77 12.09 -5.14
CA ILE A 40 16.07 13.31 -4.69
C ILE A 40 15.06 12.98 -3.59
N ASN A 41 14.26 11.92 -3.76
CA ASN A 41 13.23 11.55 -2.78
C ASN A 41 13.81 11.13 -1.42
N TYR A 42 14.95 10.45 -1.42
CA TYR A 42 15.61 9.97 -0.20
C TYR A 42 16.77 10.86 0.27
N LYS A 43 16.96 12.04 -0.33
CA LYS A 43 18.06 12.99 -0.03
C LYS A 43 19.46 12.35 -0.10
N ILE A 44 19.66 11.45 -1.05
CA ILE A 44 20.94 10.77 -1.27
C ILE A 44 21.77 11.61 -2.25
N GLN A 45 23.01 11.96 -1.87
CA GLN A 45 23.94 12.70 -2.73
C GLN A 45 24.53 11.77 -3.78
N MET A 46 24.08 11.90 -5.03
CA MET A 46 24.45 10.99 -6.11
C MET A 46 25.69 11.48 -6.86
N LYS A 47 26.69 10.62 -6.98
CA LYS A 47 27.90 10.88 -7.79
C LYS A 47 27.82 10.10 -9.09
N SER A 48 27.88 10.79 -10.22
CA SER A 48 27.79 10.17 -11.55
C SER A 48 28.99 9.25 -11.84
N GLU A 49 30.15 9.52 -11.25
CA GLU A 49 31.36 8.70 -11.41
C GLU A 49 31.21 7.33 -10.76
N GLU A 50 30.62 7.26 -9.56
CA GLU A 50 30.38 6.00 -8.84
C GLU A 50 29.47 5.06 -9.66
N ILE A 51 28.50 5.61 -10.40
CA ILE A 51 27.57 4.84 -11.24
C ILE A 51 28.27 4.25 -12.45
N LEU A 52 29.13 5.03 -13.11
CA LEU A 52 29.88 4.58 -14.27
C LEU A 52 30.86 3.45 -13.87
N VAL A 53 31.57 3.63 -12.75
CA VAL A 53 32.48 2.61 -12.22
C VAL A 53 31.71 1.35 -11.81
N ALA A 54 30.56 1.48 -11.16
CA ALA A 54 29.72 0.35 -10.79
C ALA A 54 29.18 -0.41 -12.01
N LYS A 55 28.75 0.30 -13.06
CA LYS A 55 28.31 -0.31 -14.33
C LYS A 55 29.42 -1.14 -14.95
N ASN A 56 30.63 -0.57 -15.06
CA ASN A 56 31.78 -1.27 -15.63
C ASN A 56 32.21 -2.48 -14.78
N PHE A 57 32.18 -2.33 -13.45
CA PHE A 57 32.47 -3.41 -12.51
C PHE A 57 31.49 -4.58 -12.65
N LEU A 58 30.19 -4.29 -12.74
CA LEU A 58 29.15 -5.31 -12.89
C LEU A 58 29.15 -5.95 -14.28
N ALA A 59 29.43 -5.18 -15.34
CA ALA A 59 29.57 -5.71 -16.70
C ALA A 59 30.70 -6.73 -16.79
N ARG A 60 31.85 -6.43 -16.19
CA ARG A 60 33.01 -7.33 -16.14
C ARG A 60 32.74 -8.59 -15.33
N LYS A 61 31.89 -8.53 -14.29
CA LYS A 61 31.59 -9.69 -13.42
C LYS A 61 30.50 -10.59 -14.00
N LYS A 62 29.61 -10.06 -14.85
CA LYS A 62 28.55 -10.81 -15.55
C LYS A 62 29.09 -11.94 -16.43
N GLU A 63 30.34 -11.86 -16.87
CA GLU A 63 30.99 -12.91 -17.67
C GLU A 63 31.32 -14.19 -16.87
N THR A 64 31.25 -14.16 -15.53
CA THR A 64 31.80 -15.26 -14.69
C THR A 64 30.80 -16.23 -14.07
N SER A 65 29.48 -15.96 -14.07
CA SER A 65 28.35 -16.92 -13.90
C SER A 65 27.11 -16.34 -13.21
N THR A 66 25.97 -16.94 -13.56
CA THR A 66 24.68 -16.96 -12.84
C THR A 66 23.81 -15.72 -12.97
N THR A 67 22.52 -15.95 -13.25
CA THR A 67 21.45 -14.95 -13.30
C THR A 67 21.57 -14.02 -12.09
N PRO A 68 21.81 -12.72 -12.29
CA PRO A 68 22.05 -11.83 -11.18
C PRO A 68 20.73 -11.69 -10.40
N ASP A 69 20.67 -12.26 -9.21
CA ASP A 69 19.63 -11.94 -8.25
C ASP A 69 19.89 -10.53 -7.69
N MET A 70 18.85 -9.80 -7.30
CA MET A 70 19.02 -8.46 -6.73
C MET A 70 19.89 -8.49 -5.47
N LEU A 71 19.78 -9.56 -4.67
CA LEU A 71 20.58 -9.77 -3.47
C LEU A 71 22.05 -10.09 -3.79
N SER A 72 22.33 -10.80 -4.87
CA SER A 72 23.71 -11.09 -5.26
C SER A 72 24.42 -9.81 -5.73
N VAL A 73 23.73 -8.96 -6.50
CA VAL A 73 24.23 -7.62 -6.86
C VAL A 73 24.48 -6.79 -5.58
N TYR A 74 23.54 -6.77 -4.65
CA TYR A 74 23.72 -6.06 -3.39
C TYR A 74 24.95 -6.53 -2.59
N ARG A 75 25.25 -7.84 -2.57
CA ARG A 75 26.44 -8.39 -1.89
C ARG A 75 27.75 -8.05 -2.60
N LEU A 76 27.71 -7.84 -3.91
CA LEU A 76 28.89 -7.49 -4.71
C LEU A 76 29.30 -6.02 -4.55
N LEU A 77 28.37 -5.15 -4.16
CA LEU A 77 28.66 -3.76 -3.87
C LEU A 77 29.09 -3.64 -2.41
N ASP A 78 30.34 -3.28 -2.19
CA ASP A 78 30.83 -2.91 -0.87
C ASP A 78 30.46 -1.46 -0.53
N TYR A 79 30.16 -1.21 0.75
CA TYR A 79 29.80 0.12 1.24
C TYR A 79 30.97 1.11 1.07
N ASP A 80 32.20 0.66 1.27
CA ASP A 80 33.40 1.51 1.17
C ASP A 80 33.72 1.93 -0.26
N MET A 81 33.35 1.13 -1.26
CA MET A 81 33.62 1.42 -2.66
C MET A 81 32.46 2.19 -3.33
N PHE A 82 31.22 1.92 -2.94
CA PHE A 82 30.03 2.52 -3.54
C PHE A 82 28.97 2.88 -2.49
N PRO A 83 29.24 3.86 -1.60
CA PRO A 83 28.35 4.18 -0.47
C PRO A 83 26.98 4.65 -0.93
N THR A 84 26.93 5.48 -1.98
CA THR A 84 25.70 6.01 -2.57
C THR A 84 24.84 4.89 -3.14
N LEU A 85 25.46 4.01 -3.94
CA LEU A 85 24.75 2.97 -4.65
C LEU A 85 24.26 1.90 -3.69
N LYS A 86 25.07 1.54 -2.69
CA LYS A 86 24.68 0.64 -1.61
C LYS A 86 23.46 1.14 -0.85
N ALA A 87 23.41 2.43 -0.52
CA ALA A 87 22.26 3.05 0.13
C ALA A 87 20.98 2.96 -0.73
N ILE A 88 21.09 3.23 -2.03
CA ILE A 88 19.96 3.13 -2.97
C ILE A 88 19.45 1.69 -3.05
N PHE A 89 20.33 0.70 -3.19
CA PHE A 89 19.93 -0.71 -3.21
C PHE A 89 19.30 -1.15 -1.89
N HIS A 90 19.81 -0.68 -0.76
CA HIS A 90 19.23 -0.97 0.55
C HIS A 90 17.80 -0.44 0.68
N VAL A 91 17.57 0.81 0.28
CA VAL A 91 16.23 1.43 0.25
C VAL A 91 15.31 0.66 -0.70
N THR A 92 15.78 0.37 -1.91
CA THR A 92 15.05 -0.38 -2.93
C THR A 92 14.67 -1.79 -2.48
N LEU A 93 15.50 -2.48 -1.70
CA LEU A 93 15.16 -3.79 -1.12
C LEU A 93 14.16 -3.66 0.04
N THR A 94 14.22 -2.56 0.79
CA THR A 94 13.36 -2.34 1.97
C THR A 94 11.94 -1.92 1.58
N ILE A 95 11.78 -1.08 0.55
CA ILE A 95 10.46 -0.56 0.12
C ILE A 95 9.45 -1.68 -0.22
N PRO A 96 9.72 -2.63 -1.14
CA PRO A 96 8.75 -3.66 -1.49
C PRO A 96 8.45 -4.58 -0.30
N VAL A 97 9.44 -4.85 0.54
CA VAL A 97 9.25 -5.63 1.77
C VAL A 97 8.32 -4.90 2.74
N SER A 98 8.56 -3.61 2.99
CA SER A 98 7.72 -2.79 3.88
C SER A 98 6.29 -2.62 3.33
N SER A 99 6.14 -2.40 2.02
CA SER A 99 4.83 -2.29 1.37
C SER A 99 4.04 -3.60 1.50
N CYS A 100 4.69 -4.74 1.26
CA CYS A 100 4.07 -6.05 1.41
C CYS A 100 3.64 -6.31 2.86
N SER A 101 4.49 -6.01 3.85
CA SER A 101 4.13 -6.15 5.27
C SER A 101 2.97 -5.24 5.69
N CYS A 102 2.93 -4.01 5.19
CA CYS A 102 1.81 -3.10 5.41
C CYS A 102 0.52 -3.65 4.79
N GLU A 103 0.55 -4.08 3.53
CA GLU A 103 -0.60 -4.67 2.84
C GLU A 103 -1.10 -5.94 3.54
N GLN A 104 -0.19 -6.82 3.98
CA GLN A 104 -0.51 -8.02 4.75
C GLN A 104 -1.22 -7.66 6.06
N SER A 105 -0.70 -6.67 6.80
CA SER A 105 -1.28 -6.22 8.07
C SER A 105 -2.65 -5.58 7.86
N PHE A 106 -2.81 -4.70 6.87
CA PHE A 106 -4.09 -4.08 6.55
C PHE A 106 -5.11 -5.08 6.01
N SER A 107 -4.67 -6.07 5.23
CA SER A 107 -5.52 -7.17 4.74
C SER A 107 -6.00 -8.04 5.89
N ALA A 108 -5.11 -8.44 6.81
CA ALA A 108 -5.47 -9.18 8.01
C ALA A 108 -6.47 -8.40 8.88
N LEU A 109 -6.24 -7.10 9.09
CA LEU A 109 -7.17 -6.22 9.82
C LEU A 109 -8.52 -6.09 9.11
N ARG A 110 -8.52 -5.92 7.78
CA ARG A 110 -9.75 -5.86 6.98
C ARG A 110 -10.52 -7.17 7.05
N TYR A 111 -9.82 -8.29 6.97
CA TYR A 111 -10.40 -9.63 7.10
C TYR A 111 -11.00 -9.82 8.50
N LEU A 112 -10.24 -9.53 9.57
CA LEU A 112 -10.72 -9.61 10.96
C LEU A 112 -11.92 -8.70 11.21
N ARG A 113 -11.89 -7.45 10.71
CA ARG A 113 -13.02 -6.52 10.79
C ARG A 113 -14.25 -7.07 10.08
N THR A 114 -14.08 -7.60 8.87
CA THR A 114 -15.18 -8.16 8.08
C THR A 114 -15.76 -9.39 8.77
N TRP A 115 -14.89 -10.26 9.28
CA TRP A 115 -15.25 -11.43 10.06
C TRP A 115 -16.01 -11.03 11.33
N LEU A 116 -15.48 -10.12 12.15
CA LEU A 116 -16.17 -9.58 13.32
C LEU A 116 -17.53 -8.97 12.97
N MET A 117 -17.66 -8.19 11.90
CA MET A 117 -18.97 -7.67 11.50
C MET A 117 -19.94 -8.75 11.02
N SER A 118 -19.44 -9.80 10.34
CA SER A 118 -20.27 -10.95 9.93
C SER A 118 -20.69 -11.83 11.13
N THR A 119 -19.83 -11.96 12.14
CA THR A 119 -20.00 -12.84 13.30
C THR A 119 -20.65 -12.15 14.50
N MET A 120 -20.48 -10.83 14.68
CA MET A 120 -21.29 -10.01 15.62
C MET A 120 -22.77 -9.99 15.24
N GLY A 121 -23.10 -10.60 14.09
CA GLY A 121 -24.28 -11.44 13.95
C GLY A 121 -25.24 -10.81 12.98
N GLN A 122 -25.42 -11.46 11.83
CA GLN A 122 -26.63 -11.25 11.03
C GLN A 122 -27.87 -11.33 11.91
N ASP A 123 -27.92 -12.26 12.87
CA ASP A 123 -29.00 -12.33 13.85
C ASP A 123 -29.09 -11.06 14.69
N ARG A 124 -28.01 -10.61 15.32
CA ARG A 124 -28.06 -9.44 16.21
C ARG A 124 -28.39 -8.15 15.45
N LEU A 125 -27.89 -8.00 14.22
CA LEU A 125 -28.24 -6.92 13.30
C LEU A 125 -29.70 -7.01 12.84
N ASN A 126 -30.19 -8.22 12.54
CA ASN A 126 -31.57 -8.47 12.14
C ASN A 126 -32.55 -8.16 13.29
N HIS A 127 -32.24 -8.58 14.53
CA HIS A 127 -33.02 -8.23 15.71
C HIS A 127 -33.03 -6.72 15.96
N LEU A 128 -31.87 -6.04 15.78
CA LEU A 128 -31.81 -4.58 15.92
C LEU A 128 -32.60 -3.86 14.82
N ALA A 129 -32.58 -4.39 13.59
CA ALA A 129 -33.33 -3.87 12.47
C ALA A 129 -34.84 -4.00 12.72
N VAL A 130 -35.31 -5.17 13.18
CA VAL A 130 -36.70 -5.41 13.59
C VAL A 130 -37.11 -4.44 14.70
N LEU A 131 -36.31 -4.32 15.78
CA LEU A 131 -36.55 -3.36 16.86
C LEU A 131 -36.63 -1.90 16.38
N SER A 132 -35.80 -1.51 15.41
CA SER A 132 -35.81 -0.15 14.86
C SER A 132 -37.06 0.14 14.01
N ILE A 133 -37.57 -0.87 13.30
CA ILE A 133 -38.78 -0.76 12.50
C ILE A 133 -40.00 -0.67 13.43
N GLU A 134 -40.09 -1.52 14.45
CA GLU A 134 -41.18 -1.48 15.44
C GLU A 134 -41.19 -0.19 16.24
N LYS A 135 -40.02 0.36 16.59
CA LYS A 135 -39.93 1.68 17.23
C LYS A 135 -40.54 2.77 16.36
N ASN A 136 -40.19 2.80 15.07
CA ASN A 136 -40.71 3.82 14.13
C ASN A 136 -42.22 3.69 13.90
N THR A 137 -42.78 2.48 13.89
CA THR A 137 -44.24 2.29 13.76
C THR A 137 -45.00 2.70 15.01
N LEU A 138 -44.44 2.44 16.21
CA LEU A 138 -45.02 2.91 17.48
C LEU A 138 -45.00 4.44 17.59
N ASP A 139 -43.87 5.07 17.26
CA ASP A 139 -43.75 6.54 17.26
C ASP A 139 -44.78 7.18 16.27
N GLY A 140 -45.06 6.54 15.13
CA GLY A 140 -46.10 6.97 14.19
C GLY A 140 -47.54 6.79 14.69
N ILE A 141 -47.81 5.78 15.51
CA ILE A 141 -49.13 5.53 16.11
C ILE A 141 -49.39 6.47 17.29
N GLU A 142 -48.37 6.83 18.08
CA GLU A 142 -48.49 7.83 19.15
C GLU A 142 -48.85 9.21 18.59
N HIS A 143 -48.24 9.62 17.48
CA HIS A 143 -48.63 10.83 16.77
C HIS A 143 -50.08 10.80 16.26
N MET A 144 -50.62 9.62 15.93
CA MET A 144 -52.01 9.47 15.50
C MET A 144 -53.00 9.39 16.67
N LYS A 145 -52.64 8.72 17.78
CA LYS A 145 -53.46 8.67 19.01
C LYS A 145 -53.59 10.03 19.68
N SER A 146 -52.52 10.83 19.69
CA SER A 146 -52.57 12.23 20.14
C SER A 146 -53.56 13.09 19.34
N SER A 147 -53.95 12.69 18.13
CA SER A 147 -54.96 13.39 17.33
C SER A 147 -56.39 12.85 17.57
N THR A 148 -56.55 11.61 18.04
CA THR A 148 -57.87 11.00 18.29
C THR A 148 -58.39 11.18 19.72
N ASP A 149 -57.51 11.47 20.69
CA ASP A 149 -57.90 11.76 22.09
C ASP A 149 -58.45 13.19 22.31
N LEU A 150 -58.69 13.95 21.22
CA LEU A 150 -59.20 15.32 21.23
C LEU A 150 -60.71 15.44 20.97
N LEU A 151 -61.48 14.35 20.91
CA LEU A 151 -62.94 14.44 20.81
C LEU A 151 -63.57 14.56 22.22
N PRO A 152 -64.25 15.67 22.57
CA PRO A 152 -64.86 15.84 23.88
C PRO A 152 -66.05 14.89 24.08
N PRO A 153 -66.32 14.44 25.32
CA PRO A 153 -67.44 13.53 25.61
C PRO A 153 -68.79 14.19 25.28
N PRO A 154 -69.81 13.40 24.88
CA PRO A 154 -71.12 13.91 24.52
C PRO A 154 -71.77 14.58 25.72
N LYS A 155 -72.15 15.85 25.53
CA LYS A 155 -72.88 16.65 26.52
C LYS A 155 -74.31 16.09 26.64
N ASN A 156 -74.61 15.47 27.78
CA ASN A 156 -75.97 15.24 28.26
C ASN A 156 -76.34 16.32 29.28
#